data_AF-A0A5N5MK30-F1
#
_entry.id   AF-A0A5N5MK30-F1
#
_cell.length_a   1.000
_cell.length_b   1.000
_cell.length_c   1.000
_cell.angle_alpha   90.00
_cell.angle_beta   90.00
_cell.angle_gamma   90.00
#
_symmetry.space_group_name_H-M   'P 1'
#
loop_
_entity.id
_entity.type
_entity.pdbx_description
1 polymer ?
#
loop_
_entity_poly.entity_id
_entity_poly.type
_entity_poly.pdbx_seq_one_letter_code
_entity_poly.pdbx_strand_id
1 'polypeptide(L)'
;MAHGLVLLAILLAVSNNAHCDFSPTLITDLAKVLTDNYCSPEILSGMEEVIGIATSNTEILSIQDPSILASMLTDGVRSTIGDPRVKVTYDPDYVPAAPPGIHDIPPEQLAAVVKGTVNVEVLENDIAYLKIQHIIGEEIAQKIGPLLLQHVWDKVLPTSAMILDLRYAVSGELSGIPYIVSYYTDAEPLIHIDSVYDRPSNSTTELWSMPTLLGKRYGSSKPLIILTSKNTVGIAEDVVYCLKNLKRATVVGENTAGGSVKIDKIKLGNTDFYVSLPVAKSTNPITGKSWEVKGVAPDVEVNAEDAIDAAVAIIKLRAEIPAIVKSAASLIAENYAFDSIAVNVAEKLEALVASGEYSMITTNEELKAKLSADLLKLSGDKCLKITDNIPMLPPVSPPPEMFVALVKDSFHTDVFENNIGYMRFDMFGDFPQVAAVAQIIVEHVWNKVVDTDAMIIDLRNNIGGSTKPIAGLCSYFFDDDMQIVLDKLYDRSSGTTKVLVTLPELTGRRYGSKKGLLILTSGVTAGAAEEFVYIMKRFGRAMIVGEPTHGSCQPPKTFQVSDSDVFLSIPVTHSDTTQGPAWEGAGIAPHVAVSASEALDVAKGILNKHFLDQK
;
A
#
# COMPACT_ATOMS: atom_id res chain seq x y z
N MET A 1 -29.14 -18.41 -26.78
CA MET A 1 -29.21 -19.42 -27.87
C MET A 1 -27.81 -19.91 -28.16
N ALA A 2 -27.69 -21.22 -28.35
CA ALA A 2 -26.50 -21.98 -28.75
C ALA A 2 -25.37 -22.08 -27.70
N HIS A 3 -25.48 -23.07 -26.81
CA HIS A 3 -24.50 -24.15 -26.59
C HIS A 3 -24.91 -24.94 -25.32
N GLY A 4 -25.57 -26.08 -25.54
CA GLY A 4 -26.11 -26.92 -24.46
C GLY A 4 -27.13 -27.90 -25.02
N LEU A 5 -26.75 -28.68 -26.03
CA LEU A 5 -27.65 -29.58 -26.72
C LEU A 5 -26.88 -30.77 -27.31
N VAL A 6 -25.99 -31.41 -26.52
CA VAL A 6 -25.46 -32.75 -26.82
C VAL A 6 -25.03 -33.42 -25.52
N LEU A 7 -25.94 -34.16 -24.87
CA LEU A 7 -25.69 -35.43 -24.15
C LEU A 7 -27.01 -35.91 -23.52
N LEU A 8 -28.00 -36.20 -24.35
CA LEU A 8 -29.22 -36.89 -23.95
C LEU A 8 -29.60 -37.94 -25.01
N ALA A 9 -28.83 -39.02 -25.04
CA ALA A 9 -29.20 -40.24 -25.73
C ALA A 9 -28.37 -41.38 -25.17
N ILE A 10 -29.00 -42.22 -24.33
CA ILE A 10 -28.79 -43.67 -24.14
C ILE A 10 -29.36 -44.02 -22.76
N LEU A 11 -30.57 -44.59 -22.76
CA LEU A 11 -31.08 -45.68 -21.89
C LEU A 11 -32.59 -45.58 -21.71
N LEU A 12 -33.32 -46.09 -22.70
CA LEU A 12 -34.65 -46.64 -22.52
C LEU A 12 -34.56 -48.14 -22.75
N ALA A 13 -34.86 -48.91 -21.70
CA ALA A 13 -35.58 -50.19 -21.69
C ALA A 13 -35.05 -51.06 -20.54
N VAL A 14 -35.80 -51.16 -19.43
CA VAL A 14 -36.58 -52.34 -19.05
C VAL A 14 -37.55 -51.88 -17.94
N SER A 15 -38.84 -52.05 -18.20
CA SER A 15 -39.93 -51.84 -17.25
C SER A 15 -39.91 -52.91 -16.15
N ASN A 16 -39.92 -52.49 -14.89
CA ASN A 16 -40.59 -53.26 -13.83
C ASN A 16 -41.21 -52.30 -12.81
N ASN A 17 -42.47 -52.59 -12.45
CA ASN A 17 -43.35 -51.75 -11.67
C ASN A 17 -42.78 -51.30 -10.32
N ALA A 18 -42.49 -50.01 -10.21
CA ALA A 18 -42.67 -49.21 -9.00
C ALA A 18 -43.02 -47.78 -9.44
N HIS A 19 -44.31 -47.42 -9.40
CA HIS A 19 -44.71 -46.03 -9.50
C HIS A 19 -44.24 -45.31 -8.22
N CYS A 20 -43.13 -44.60 -8.29
CA CYS A 20 -42.90 -43.45 -7.43
C CYS A 20 -43.46 -42.23 -8.18
N ASP A 21 -44.78 -42.04 -8.14
CA ASP A 21 -45.38 -40.75 -8.47
C ASP A 21 -44.93 -39.76 -7.38
N PHE A 22 -43.91 -38.96 -7.66
CA PHE A 22 -43.55 -37.86 -6.77
C PHE A 22 -44.75 -36.91 -6.65
N SER A 23 -45.01 -36.41 -5.44
CA SER A 23 -46.12 -35.48 -5.24
C SER A 23 -45.99 -34.31 -6.21
N PRO A 24 -47.03 -33.95 -6.97
CA PRO A 24 -47.01 -32.76 -7.82
C PRO A 24 -46.79 -31.45 -7.01
N THR A 25 -46.85 -31.53 -5.68
CA THR A 25 -46.55 -30.41 -4.78
C THR A 25 -45.07 -30.24 -4.47
N LEU A 26 -44.17 -31.20 -4.77
CA LEU A 26 -42.77 -31.15 -4.33
C LEU A 26 -42.03 -29.87 -4.77
N ILE A 27 -42.24 -29.45 -6.01
CA ILE A 27 -41.64 -28.23 -6.58
C ILE A 27 -42.22 -26.99 -5.90
N THR A 28 -43.53 -26.98 -5.64
CA THR A 28 -44.23 -25.91 -4.92
C THR A 28 -43.83 -25.83 -3.45
N ASP A 29 -43.57 -26.98 -2.81
CA ASP A 29 -43.12 -27.07 -1.43
C ASP A 29 -41.66 -26.58 -1.32
N LEU A 30 -40.79 -26.94 -2.26
CA LEU A 30 -39.44 -26.40 -2.38
C LEU A 30 -39.44 -24.88 -2.56
N ALA A 31 -40.26 -24.39 -3.48
CA ALA A 31 -40.46 -22.96 -3.74
C ALA A 31 -40.87 -22.21 -2.47
N LYS A 32 -41.87 -22.74 -1.77
CA LYS A 32 -42.35 -22.17 -0.51
C LYS A 32 -41.24 -22.11 0.54
N VAL A 33 -40.50 -23.21 0.73
CA VAL A 33 -39.41 -23.24 1.71
C VAL A 33 -38.31 -22.23 1.36
N LEU A 34 -37.94 -22.09 0.09
CA LEU A 34 -36.97 -21.08 -0.36
C LEU A 34 -37.47 -19.65 -0.08
N THR A 35 -38.70 -19.32 -0.47
CA THR A 35 -39.29 -17.99 -0.26
C THR A 35 -39.40 -17.63 1.22
N ASP A 36 -39.78 -18.60 2.06
CA ASP A 36 -40.02 -18.38 3.47
C ASP A 36 -38.73 -18.31 4.30
N ASN A 37 -37.63 -18.94 3.85
CA ASN A 37 -36.45 -19.17 4.71
C ASN A 37 -35.11 -18.70 4.13
N TYR A 38 -34.98 -18.41 2.83
CA TYR A 38 -33.69 -17.99 2.27
C TYR A 38 -33.26 -16.59 2.74
N CYS A 39 -32.04 -16.46 3.25
CA CYS A 39 -31.52 -15.26 3.92
C CYS A 39 -31.48 -13.98 3.06
N SER A 40 -31.61 -14.10 1.74
CA SER A 40 -31.55 -12.97 0.78
C SER A 40 -32.78 -12.96 -0.12
N PRO A 41 -33.97 -12.57 0.41
CA PRO A 41 -35.22 -12.58 -0.35
C PRO A 41 -35.18 -11.71 -1.60
N GLU A 42 -34.34 -10.67 -1.63
CA GLU A 42 -34.13 -9.79 -2.78
C GLU A 42 -33.64 -10.52 -4.04
N ILE A 43 -32.93 -11.64 -3.88
CA ILE A 43 -32.42 -12.47 -4.99
C ILE A 43 -33.52 -13.37 -5.56
N LEU A 44 -34.61 -13.57 -4.81
CA LEU A 44 -35.71 -14.45 -5.24
C LEU A 44 -36.72 -13.76 -6.17
N SER A 45 -36.50 -12.49 -6.52
CA SER A 45 -37.34 -11.77 -7.47
C SER A 45 -37.35 -12.48 -8.84
N GLY A 46 -38.54 -12.83 -9.34
CA GLY A 46 -38.71 -13.59 -10.58
C GLY A 46 -38.67 -15.12 -10.41
N MET A 47 -38.41 -15.64 -9.20
CA MET A 47 -38.36 -17.08 -8.96
C MET A 47 -39.75 -17.73 -9.14
N GLU A 48 -40.85 -17.01 -8.90
CA GLU A 48 -42.22 -17.49 -9.12
C GLU A 48 -42.46 -17.96 -10.58
N GLU A 49 -41.88 -17.25 -11.57
CA GLU A 49 -41.99 -17.62 -12.99
C GLU A 49 -41.16 -18.89 -13.29
N VAL A 50 -39.97 -18.98 -12.73
CA VAL A 50 -39.08 -20.16 -12.84
C VAL A 50 -39.73 -21.40 -12.20
N ILE A 51 -40.39 -21.22 -11.05
CA ILE A 51 -41.15 -22.28 -10.35
C ILE A 51 -42.34 -22.74 -11.20
N GLY A 52 -43.06 -21.81 -11.84
CA GLY A 52 -44.16 -22.13 -12.76
C GLY A 52 -43.70 -22.95 -13.97
N ILE A 53 -42.56 -22.59 -14.56
CA ILE A 53 -41.93 -23.34 -15.66
C ILE A 53 -41.48 -24.73 -15.20
N ALA A 54 -40.81 -24.83 -14.04
CA ALA A 54 -40.33 -26.10 -13.49
C ALA A 54 -41.48 -27.08 -13.19
N THR A 55 -42.61 -26.57 -12.67
CA THR A 55 -43.81 -27.38 -12.36
C THR A 55 -44.46 -27.98 -13.60
N SER A 56 -44.25 -27.36 -14.77
CA SER A 56 -44.80 -27.82 -16.06
C SER A 56 -43.77 -28.55 -16.93
N ASN A 57 -42.54 -28.76 -16.44
CA ASN A 57 -41.45 -29.33 -17.22
C ASN A 57 -41.58 -30.87 -17.27
N THR A 58 -41.90 -31.40 -18.46
CA THR A 58 -42.12 -32.84 -18.69
C THR A 58 -40.87 -33.69 -18.47
N GLU A 59 -39.67 -33.13 -18.60
CA GLU A 59 -38.42 -33.85 -18.31
C GLU A 59 -38.27 -34.08 -16.81
N ILE A 60 -38.51 -33.06 -15.99
CA ILE A 60 -38.48 -33.17 -14.52
C ILE A 60 -39.54 -34.16 -14.02
N LEU A 61 -40.74 -34.11 -14.59
CA LEU A 61 -41.86 -34.98 -14.24
C LEU A 61 -41.65 -36.45 -14.66
N SER A 62 -40.69 -36.73 -15.54
CA SER A 62 -40.39 -38.08 -16.04
C SER A 62 -39.31 -38.82 -15.22
N ILE A 63 -38.65 -38.13 -14.29
CA ILE A 63 -37.57 -38.71 -13.46
C ILE A 63 -38.19 -39.64 -12.42
N GLN A 64 -37.68 -40.88 -12.34
CA GLN A 64 -38.13 -41.88 -11.36
C GLN A 64 -37.15 -42.07 -10.19
N ASP A 65 -35.89 -41.69 -10.36
CA ASP A 65 -34.87 -41.81 -9.31
C ASP A 65 -34.88 -40.52 -8.45
N PRO A 66 -35.17 -40.63 -7.14
CA PRO A 66 -35.25 -39.46 -6.26
C PRO A 66 -33.90 -38.75 -6.07
N SER A 67 -32.79 -39.47 -6.18
CA SER A 67 -31.45 -38.86 -6.09
C SER A 67 -31.14 -38.03 -7.32
N ILE A 68 -31.53 -38.52 -8.50
CA ILE A 68 -31.40 -37.76 -9.76
C ILE A 68 -32.29 -36.51 -9.72
N LEU A 69 -33.53 -36.65 -9.23
CA LEU A 69 -34.44 -35.52 -9.07
C LEU A 69 -33.86 -34.47 -8.11
N ALA A 70 -33.32 -34.88 -6.95
CA ALA A 70 -32.68 -33.98 -6.00
C ALA A 70 -31.47 -33.24 -6.61
N SER A 71 -30.65 -33.93 -7.42
CA SER A 71 -29.53 -33.30 -8.13
C SER A 71 -30.01 -32.27 -9.14
N MET A 72 -31.01 -32.61 -9.96
CA MET A 72 -31.55 -31.68 -10.95
C MET A 72 -32.20 -30.45 -10.31
N LEU A 73 -32.94 -30.63 -9.20
CA LEU A 73 -33.50 -29.51 -8.44
C LEU A 73 -32.39 -28.64 -7.82
N THR A 74 -31.31 -29.26 -7.33
CA THR A 74 -30.14 -28.53 -6.81
C THR A 74 -29.51 -27.67 -7.90
N ASP A 75 -29.22 -28.24 -9.07
CA ASP A 75 -28.60 -27.51 -10.18
C ASP A 75 -29.53 -26.41 -10.72
N GLY A 76 -30.82 -26.70 -10.84
CA GLY A 76 -31.84 -25.74 -11.24
C GLY A 76 -31.89 -24.52 -10.30
N VAL A 77 -31.99 -24.76 -8.99
CA VAL A 77 -32.01 -23.68 -8.00
C VAL A 77 -30.69 -22.91 -8.00
N ARG A 78 -29.54 -23.59 -7.96
CA ARG A 78 -28.22 -22.94 -7.96
C ARG A 78 -27.96 -22.10 -9.21
N SER A 79 -28.36 -22.58 -10.38
CA SER A 79 -28.23 -21.82 -11.64
C SER A 79 -29.09 -20.56 -11.67
N THR A 80 -30.20 -20.57 -10.91
CA THR A 80 -31.15 -19.45 -10.83
C THR A 80 -30.68 -18.40 -9.81
N ILE A 81 -30.31 -18.84 -8.59
CA ILE A 81 -29.98 -17.91 -7.48
C ILE A 81 -28.48 -17.63 -7.34
N GLY A 82 -27.62 -18.43 -7.96
CA GLY A 82 -26.16 -18.28 -7.91
C GLY A 82 -25.51 -18.64 -6.56
N ASP A 83 -26.24 -19.24 -5.62
CA ASP A 83 -25.76 -19.57 -4.28
C ASP A 83 -25.40 -21.06 -4.16
N PRO A 84 -24.11 -21.41 -4.02
CA PRO A 84 -23.67 -22.81 -3.93
C PRO A 84 -24.12 -23.51 -2.65
N ARG A 85 -24.57 -22.77 -1.63
CA ARG A 85 -24.98 -23.32 -0.33
C ARG A 85 -26.33 -24.02 -0.39
N VAL A 86 -27.17 -23.67 -1.36
CA VAL A 86 -28.48 -24.32 -1.51
C VAL A 86 -28.32 -25.70 -2.12
N LYS A 87 -28.88 -26.71 -1.47
CA LYS A 87 -28.81 -28.12 -1.91
C LYS A 87 -30.11 -28.85 -1.57
N VAL A 88 -30.67 -29.53 -2.55
CA VAL A 88 -31.79 -30.47 -2.36
C VAL A 88 -31.23 -31.88 -2.22
N THR A 89 -31.72 -32.63 -1.24
CA THR A 89 -31.32 -34.02 -0.98
C THR A 89 -32.54 -34.90 -0.78
N TYR A 90 -32.41 -36.19 -1.08
CA TYR A 90 -33.39 -37.21 -0.75
C TYR A 90 -32.80 -38.08 0.38
N ASP A 91 -33.36 -37.98 1.58
CA ASP A 91 -32.81 -38.61 2.78
C ASP A 91 -33.93 -39.30 3.60
N PRO A 92 -34.38 -40.51 3.21
CA PRO A 92 -35.51 -41.20 3.84
C PRO A 92 -35.27 -41.58 5.30
N ASP A 93 -34.02 -41.84 5.66
CA ASP A 93 -33.61 -42.22 7.02
C ASP A 93 -33.08 -41.03 7.84
N TYR A 94 -33.27 -39.78 7.36
CA TYR A 94 -32.79 -38.60 8.09
C TYR A 94 -33.58 -38.38 9.37
N VAL A 95 -32.90 -38.57 10.49
CA VAL A 95 -33.37 -38.17 11.82
C VAL A 95 -32.54 -36.96 12.24
N PRO A 96 -33.16 -35.78 12.48
CA PRO A 96 -32.45 -34.64 13.04
C PRO A 96 -31.78 -35.05 14.35
N ALA A 97 -30.50 -34.74 14.51
CA ALA A 97 -29.83 -34.93 15.78
C ALA A 97 -30.54 -34.06 16.83
N ALA A 98 -31.15 -34.68 17.84
CA ALA A 98 -31.66 -33.94 18.97
C ALA A 98 -30.47 -33.26 19.66
N PRO A 99 -30.54 -31.94 19.98
CA PRO A 99 -29.50 -31.32 20.77
C PRO A 99 -29.32 -32.12 22.06
N PRO A 100 -28.09 -32.50 22.44
CA PRO A 100 -27.89 -33.12 23.74
C PRO A 100 -28.44 -32.17 24.81
N GLY A 101 -29.33 -32.67 25.66
CA GLY A 101 -29.82 -31.90 26.79
C GLY A 101 -28.63 -31.51 27.66
N ILE A 102 -28.32 -30.22 27.72
CA ILE A 102 -27.28 -29.71 28.62
C ILE A 102 -27.88 -29.76 30.03
N HIS A 103 -27.72 -30.91 30.69
CA HIS A 103 -27.96 -31.03 32.12
C HIS A 103 -26.89 -30.25 32.90
N ASP A 104 -27.16 -29.95 34.18
CA ASP A 104 -26.35 -29.16 35.13
C ASP A 104 -24.87 -29.61 35.24
N ILE A 105 -24.03 -29.26 34.26
CA ILE A 105 -22.58 -29.44 34.36
C ILE A 105 -22.05 -28.35 35.31
N PRO A 106 -21.38 -28.72 36.42
CA PRO A 106 -20.79 -27.75 37.33
C PRO A 106 -19.80 -26.83 36.61
N PRO A 107 -19.71 -25.54 36.99
CA PRO A 107 -18.80 -24.57 36.36
C PRO A 107 -17.35 -25.04 36.29
N GLU A 108 -16.86 -25.81 37.27
CA GLU A 108 -15.49 -26.32 37.29
C GLU A 108 -15.23 -27.36 36.19
N GLN A 109 -16.21 -28.22 35.92
CA GLN A 109 -16.12 -29.22 34.85
C GLN A 109 -16.24 -28.56 33.48
N LEU A 110 -17.14 -27.58 33.34
CA LEU A 110 -17.26 -26.78 32.12
C LEU A 110 -15.98 -26.00 31.83
N ALA A 111 -15.36 -25.42 32.86
CA ALA A 111 -14.07 -24.75 32.75
C ALA A 111 -12.94 -25.70 32.37
N ALA A 112 -12.95 -26.96 32.83
CA ALA A 112 -11.96 -27.96 32.42
C ALA A 112 -12.10 -28.33 30.93
N VAL A 113 -13.34 -28.45 30.43
CA VAL A 113 -13.61 -28.67 28.99
C VAL A 113 -13.12 -27.48 28.17
N VAL A 114 -13.46 -26.25 28.57
CA VAL A 114 -13.02 -25.04 27.85
C VAL A 114 -11.50 -24.89 27.93
N LYS A 115 -10.85 -25.17 29.06
CA LYS A 115 -9.36 -25.22 29.14
C LYS A 115 -8.75 -26.21 28.15
N GLY A 116 -9.45 -27.27 27.77
CA GLY A 116 -9.02 -28.19 26.72
C GLY A 116 -9.15 -27.62 25.30
N THR A 117 -9.96 -26.58 25.10
CA THR A 117 -10.16 -25.93 23.79
C THR A 117 -9.34 -24.64 23.61
N VAL A 118 -8.71 -24.14 24.68
CA VAL A 118 -7.80 -22.99 24.67
C VAL A 118 -6.37 -23.40 25.02
N ASN A 119 -5.36 -22.87 24.33
CA ASN A 119 -3.96 -22.95 24.75
C ASN A 119 -3.42 -21.53 24.96
N VAL A 120 -2.70 -21.30 26.07
CA VAL A 120 -2.16 -20.00 26.44
C VAL A 120 -0.68 -20.08 26.81
N GLU A 121 0.13 -19.32 26.10
CA GLU A 121 1.57 -19.25 26.27
C GLU A 121 2.06 -17.80 26.20
N VAL A 122 3.22 -17.52 26.80
CA VAL A 122 3.96 -16.28 26.58
C VAL A 122 5.25 -16.68 25.89
N LEU A 123 5.38 -16.31 24.62
CA LEU A 123 6.54 -16.58 23.80
C LEU A 123 7.71 -15.67 24.19
N GLU A 124 8.87 -15.89 23.58
CA GLU A 124 10.01 -14.98 23.70
C GLU A 124 9.64 -13.54 23.30
N ASN A 125 10.31 -12.56 23.92
CA ASN A 125 10.06 -11.12 23.74
C ASN A 125 8.68 -10.65 24.24
N ASP A 126 8.11 -11.33 25.24
CA ASP A 126 6.89 -10.90 25.92
C ASP A 126 5.68 -10.78 24.96
N ILE A 127 5.49 -11.81 24.13
CA ILE A 127 4.38 -11.93 23.19
C ILE A 127 3.40 -13.00 23.70
N ALA A 128 2.16 -12.63 23.95
CA ALA A 128 1.11 -13.60 24.27
C ALA A 128 0.73 -14.41 23.04
N TYR A 129 0.57 -15.71 23.23
CA TYR A 129 -0.02 -16.63 22.27
C TYR A 129 -1.26 -17.25 22.88
N LEU A 130 -2.41 -17.04 22.23
CA LEU A 130 -3.71 -17.55 22.64
C LEU A 130 -4.35 -18.31 21.48
N LYS A 131 -4.37 -19.63 21.57
CA LYS A 131 -5.08 -20.50 20.61
C LYS A 131 -6.49 -20.73 21.07
N ILE A 132 -7.48 -20.48 20.20
CA ILE A 132 -8.89 -20.75 20.48
C ILE A 132 -9.41 -21.72 19.42
N GLN A 133 -9.96 -22.86 19.84
CA GLN A 133 -10.56 -23.84 18.92
C GLN A 133 -12.09 -23.72 18.80
N HIS A 134 -12.72 -23.08 19.79
CA HIS A 134 -14.17 -22.89 19.85
C HIS A 134 -14.51 -21.52 20.45
N ILE A 135 -15.34 -20.73 19.77
CA ILE A 135 -15.83 -19.44 20.29
C ILE A 135 -17.00 -19.70 21.24
N ILE A 136 -16.77 -19.58 22.55
CA ILE A 136 -17.81 -19.78 23.57
C ILE A 136 -18.89 -18.69 23.50
N GLY A 137 -20.15 -19.07 23.69
CA GLY A 137 -21.26 -18.13 23.77
C GLY A 137 -21.35 -17.38 25.09
N GLU A 138 -22.24 -16.38 25.11
CA GLU A 138 -22.48 -15.50 26.26
C GLU A 138 -22.79 -16.25 27.56
N GLU A 139 -23.68 -17.25 27.52
CA GLU A 139 -24.09 -17.97 28.74
C GLU A 139 -22.89 -18.68 29.40
N ILE A 140 -22.05 -19.33 28.59
CA ILE A 140 -20.83 -19.99 29.05
C ILE A 140 -19.83 -18.94 29.53
N ALA A 141 -19.62 -17.86 28.77
CA ALA A 141 -18.71 -16.78 29.14
C ALA A 141 -19.06 -16.15 30.50
N GLN A 142 -20.35 -15.97 30.80
CA GLN A 142 -20.82 -15.46 32.10
C GLN A 142 -20.60 -16.48 33.23
N LYS A 143 -20.85 -17.78 32.99
CA LYS A 143 -20.70 -18.83 34.01
C LYS A 143 -19.25 -19.10 34.40
N ILE A 144 -18.33 -19.15 33.44
CA ILE A 144 -16.91 -19.52 33.68
C ILE A 144 -15.93 -18.37 33.52
N GLY A 145 -16.40 -17.15 33.25
CA GLY A 145 -15.59 -15.94 33.05
C GLY A 145 -14.53 -15.71 34.13
N PRO A 146 -14.85 -15.77 35.44
CA PRO A 146 -13.85 -15.59 36.50
C PRO A 146 -12.69 -16.59 36.42
N LEU A 147 -12.96 -17.85 36.04
CA LEU A 147 -11.94 -18.88 35.88
C LEU A 147 -11.07 -18.63 34.63
N LEU A 148 -11.68 -18.16 33.54
CA LEU A 148 -10.94 -17.78 32.33
C LEU A 148 -10.05 -16.56 32.58
N LEU A 149 -10.47 -15.60 33.40
CA LEU A 149 -9.61 -14.49 33.79
C LEU A 149 -8.36 -14.98 34.51
N GLN A 150 -8.55 -15.76 35.57
CA GLN A 150 -7.45 -16.25 36.40
C GLN A 150 -6.46 -17.12 35.61
N HIS A 151 -6.95 -17.95 34.69
CA HIS A 151 -6.11 -18.98 34.05
C HIS A 151 -5.63 -18.62 32.65
N VAL A 152 -6.30 -17.69 31.96
CA VAL A 152 -5.98 -17.31 30.59
C VAL A 152 -5.65 -15.82 30.55
N TRP A 153 -6.58 -14.97 30.94
CA TRP A 153 -6.47 -13.54 30.67
C TRP A 153 -5.39 -12.84 31.49
N ASP A 154 -5.30 -13.12 32.79
CA ASP A 154 -4.31 -12.49 33.69
C ASP A 154 -2.86 -12.84 33.29
N LYS A 155 -2.66 -14.00 32.62
CA LYS A 155 -1.36 -14.43 32.11
C LYS A 155 -0.92 -13.61 30.89
N VAL A 156 -1.85 -13.26 30.01
CA VAL A 156 -1.56 -12.55 28.75
C VAL A 156 -1.71 -11.05 28.87
N LEU A 157 -2.50 -10.55 29.82
CA LEU A 157 -2.73 -9.11 29.99
C LEU A 157 -1.46 -8.24 30.09
N PRO A 158 -0.37 -8.64 30.79
CA PRO A 158 0.81 -7.79 30.91
C PRO A 158 1.67 -7.75 29.63
N THR A 159 1.50 -8.67 28.68
CA THR A 159 2.40 -8.81 27.53
C THR A 159 2.38 -7.61 26.59
N SER A 160 3.43 -7.44 25.80
CA SER A 160 3.58 -6.33 24.84
C SER A 160 2.73 -6.48 23.57
N ALA A 161 2.49 -7.71 23.11
CA ALA A 161 1.74 -8.03 21.89
C ALA A 161 0.96 -9.35 22.02
N MET A 162 -0.08 -9.54 21.20
CA MET A 162 -0.95 -10.72 21.21
C MET A 162 -1.01 -11.38 19.84
N ILE A 163 -0.83 -12.70 19.82
CA ILE A 163 -1.14 -13.59 18.70
C ILE A 163 -2.37 -14.40 19.09
N LEU A 164 -3.48 -14.19 18.39
CA LEU A 164 -4.71 -14.97 18.50
C LEU A 164 -4.73 -16.04 17.40
N ASP A 165 -4.51 -17.29 17.76
CA ASP A 165 -4.44 -18.39 16.82
C ASP A 165 -5.81 -19.04 16.60
N LEU A 166 -6.42 -18.74 15.46
CA LEU A 166 -7.71 -19.25 15.03
C LEU A 166 -7.58 -20.28 13.90
N ARG A 167 -6.36 -20.73 13.56
CA ARG A 167 -6.11 -21.69 12.46
C ARG A 167 -6.91 -22.98 12.58
N TYR A 168 -7.33 -23.33 13.80
CA TYR A 168 -8.08 -24.55 14.12
C TYR A 168 -9.49 -24.28 14.65
N ALA A 169 -9.97 -23.03 14.56
CA ALA A 169 -11.28 -22.65 15.04
C ALA A 169 -12.35 -23.05 14.01
N VAL A 170 -13.09 -24.12 14.31
CA VAL A 170 -14.08 -24.73 13.40
C VAL A 170 -15.52 -24.63 13.89
N SER A 171 -15.73 -24.06 15.08
CA SER A 171 -17.04 -23.96 15.71
C SER A 171 -17.12 -22.77 16.66
N GLY A 172 -18.33 -22.33 16.97
CA GLY A 172 -18.53 -21.23 17.89
C GLY A 172 -19.97 -20.73 17.91
N GLU A 173 -20.23 -19.81 18.84
CA GLU A 173 -21.52 -19.17 19.04
C GLU A 173 -21.46 -17.67 18.76
N LEU A 174 -22.46 -17.15 18.03
CA LEU A 174 -22.54 -15.75 17.61
C LEU A 174 -22.47 -14.76 18.79
N SER A 175 -23.08 -15.13 19.92
CA SER A 175 -23.10 -14.33 21.15
C SER A 175 -21.72 -14.16 21.82
N GLY A 176 -20.71 -14.93 21.40
CA GLY A 176 -19.33 -14.80 21.88
C GLY A 176 -18.54 -13.67 21.23
N ILE A 177 -18.93 -13.21 20.03
CA ILE A 177 -18.18 -12.18 19.28
C ILE A 177 -18.06 -10.87 20.07
N PRO A 178 -19.14 -10.31 20.67
CA PRO A 178 -19.05 -9.12 21.51
C PRO A 178 -17.98 -9.21 22.61
N TYR A 179 -17.82 -10.38 23.23
CA TYR A 179 -16.83 -10.58 24.29
C TYR A 179 -15.41 -10.44 23.75
N ILE A 180 -15.08 -11.16 22.68
CA ILE A 180 -13.73 -11.14 22.10
C ILE A 180 -13.38 -9.73 21.62
N VAL A 181 -14.23 -9.11 20.80
CA VAL A 181 -13.96 -7.79 20.22
C VAL A 181 -13.77 -6.75 21.33
N SER A 182 -14.61 -6.78 22.36
CA SER A 182 -14.53 -5.81 23.46
C SER A 182 -13.21 -5.89 24.21
N TYR A 183 -12.64 -7.07 24.48
CA TYR A 183 -11.35 -7.13 25.19
C TYR A 183 -10.20 -6.41 24.45
N TYR A 184 -10.33 -6.22 23.13
CA TYR A 184 -9.31 -5.59 22.29
C TYR A 184 -9.64 -4.16 21.86
N THR A 185 -10.84 -3.64 22.11
CA THR A 185 -11.23 -2.28 21.73
C THR A 185 -11.43 -1.39 22.95
N ASP A 186 -11.45 -0.08 22.73
CA ASP A 186 -11.78 0.88 23.78
C ASP A 186 -13.24 0.70 24.25
N ALA A 187 -13.55 1.21 25.46
CA ALA A 187 -14.88 1.09 26.03
C ALA A 187 -15.91 1.99 25.35
N GLU A 188 -15.46 3.13 24.83
CA GLU A 188 -16.28 4.13 24.16
C GLU A 188 -15.51 4.71 22.95
N PRO A 189 -16.19 5.05 21.84
CA PRO A 189 -17.62 4.80 21.60
C PRO A 189 -17.92 3.32 21.41
N LEU A 190 -19.17 2.90 21.69
CA LEU A 190 -19.63 1.55 21.35
C LEU A 190 -19.48 1.27 19.85
N ILE A 191 -18.94 0.11 19.53
CA ILE A 191 -18.70 -0.37 18.17
C ILE A 191 -19.87 -1.26 17.77
N HIS A 192 -20.50 -0.94 16.65
CA HIS A 192 -21.39 -1.87 15.95
C HIS A 192 -20.52 -2.90 15.23
N ILE A 193 -20.45 -4.10 15.78
CA ILE A 193 -19.53 -5.16 15.35
C ILE A 193 -20.06 -5.83 14.09
N ASP A 194 -21.29 -6.35 14.16
CA ASP A 194 -21.95 -7.02 13.04
C ASP A 194 -23.47 -6.93 13.12
N SER A 195 -24.16 -7.11 11.99
CA SER A 195 -25.62 -7.26 11.91
C SER A 195 -25.97 -8.60 11.27
N VAL A 196 -26.66 -9.46 12.00
CA VAL A 196 -27.11 -10.77 11.51
C VAL A 196 -28.61 -10.77 11.28
N TYR A 197 -29.02 -10.92 10.03
CA TYR A 197 -30.43 -11.08 9.66
C TYR A 197 -30.79 -12.57 9.62
N ASP A 198 -31.84 -12.98 10.36
CA ASP A 198 -32.44 -14.32 10.31
C ASP A 198 -33.81 -14.25 9.62
N ARG A 199 -33.91 -14.91 8.46
CA ARG A 199 -35.09 -14.86 7.60
C ARG A 199 -36.33 -15.54 8.19
N PRO A 200 -36.25 -16.73 8.83
CA PRO A 200 -37.42 -17.39 9.41
C PRO A 200 -38.10 -16.56 10.50
N SER A 201 -37.33 -15.94 11.39
CA SER A 201 -37.85 -15.02 12.42
C SER A 201 -38.13 -13.61 11.89
N ASN A 202 -37.61 -13.29 10.71
CA ASN A 202 -37.60 -11.96 10.10
C ASN A 202 -37.07 -10.89 11.06
N SER A 203 -35.97 -11.20 11.75
CA SER A 203 -35.36 -10.34 12.75
C SER A 203 -33.88 -10.09 12.44
N THR A 204 -33.38 -8.93 12.84
CA THR A 204 -31.95 -8.59 12.77
C THR A 204 -31.41 -8.51 14.19
N THR A 205 -30.38 -9.30 14.46
CA THR A 205 -29.60 -9.23 15.69
C THR A 205 -28.38 -8.35 15.44
N GLU A 206 -28.28 -7.23 16.15
CA GLU A 206 -27.10 -6.37 16.12
C GLU A 206 -26.13 -6.77 17.23
N LEU A 207 -24.86 -6.93 16.88
CA LEU A 207 -23.79 -7.23 17.81
C LEU A 207 -23.03 -5.95 18.13
N TRP A 208 -22.98 -5.59 19.40
CA TRP A 208 -22.33 -4.37 19.88
C TRP A 208 -21.20 -4.69 20.84
N SER A 209 -20.13 -3.87 20.84
CA SER A 209 -19.11 -3.96 21.89
C SER A 209 -19.73 -3.62 23.25
N MET A 210 -19.22 -4.24 24.32
CA MET A 210 -19.67 -3.98 25.68
C MET A 210 -18.83 -2.87 26.31
N PRO A 211 -19.42 -1.89 27.02
CA PRO A 211 -18.66 -0.84 27.69
C PRO A 211 -17.94 -1.36 28.95
N THR A 212 -18.55 -2.30 29.67
CA THR A 212 -18.01 -2.91 30.90
C THR A 212 -17.70 -4.39 30.66
N LEU A 213 -16.54 -4.84 31.14
CA LEU A 213 -16.10 -6.23 31.07
C LEU A 213 -15.74 -6.73 32.47
N LEU A 214 -15.78 -8.05 32.67
CA LEU A 214 -15.35 -8.67 33.92
C LEU A 214 -13.85 -8.45 34.18
N GLY A 215 -13.02 -8.58 33.14
CA GLY A 215 -11.59 -8.35 33.19
C GLY A 215 -11.17 -6.99 32.62
N LYS A 216 -9.88 -6.65 32.78
CA LYS A 216 -9.30 -5.46 32.16
C LYS A 216 -9.19 -5.64 30.64
N ARG A 217 -9.35 -4.57 29.87
CA ARG A 217 -9.09 -4.59 28.41
C ARG A 217 -7.60 -4.78 28.14
N TYR A 218 -7.28 -5.47 27.05
CA TYR A 218 -5.91 -5.53 26.52
C TYR A 218 -5.46 -4.17 25.96
N GLY A 219 -6.45 -3.38 25.52
CA GLY A 219 -6.27 -2.04 24.96
C GLY A 219 -6.16 -2.06 23.43
N SER A 220 -6.26 -0.87 22.85
CA SER A 220 -6.21 -0.63 21.41
C SER A 220 -4.80 -0.42 20.86
N SER A 221 -3.81 -0.13 21.71
CA SER A 221 -2.43 0.20 21.28
C SER A 221 -1.53 -1.03 21.08
N LYS A 222 -1.73 -2.10 21.85
CA LYS A 222 -0.88 -3.30 21.78
C LYS A 222 -1.16 -4.07 20.47
N PRO A 223 -0.12 -4.50 19.72
CA PRO A 223 -0.32 -5.26 18.50
C PRO A 223 -1.19 -6.50 18.72
N LEU A 224 -2.13 -6.73 17.81
CA LEU A 224 -2.94 -7.95 17.73
C LEU A 224 -2.77 -8.53 16.34
N ILE A 225 -2.28 -9.76 16.28
CA ILE A 225 -2.22 -10.54 15.06
C ILE A 225 -3.16 -11.74 15.21
N ILE A 226 -3.94 -12.02 14.18
CA ILE A 226 -4.83 -13.19 14.13
C ILE A 226 -4.27 -14.17 13.10
N LEU A 227 -4.07 -15.42 13.50
CA LEU A 227 -3.61 -16.48 12.60
C LEU A 227 -4.81 -17.21 12.01
N THR A 228 -4.80 -17.39 10.69
CA THR A 228 -5.87 -18.09 9.95
C THR A 228 -5.33 -19.22 9.09
N SER A 229 -6.20 -20.19 8.82
CA SER A 229 -5.97 -21.25 7.84
C SER A 229 -7.22 -21.48 7.01
N LYS A 230 -7.12 -22.27 5.94
CA LYS A 230 -8.29 -22.77 5.19
C LYS A 230 -9.29 -23.57 6.02
N ASN A 231 -8.93 -23.99 7.24
CA ASN A 231 -9.83 -24.69 8.17
C ASN A 231 -10.53 -23.72 9.15
N THR A 232 -10.14 -22.45 9.21
CA THR A 232 -10.84 -21.46 10.04
C THR A 232 -12.24 -21.26 9.45
N VAL A 233 -13.30 -21.57 10.20
CA VAL A 233 -14.66 -21.58 9.67
C VAL A 233 -15.71 -21.10 10.68
N GLY A 234 -16.75 -20.43 10.19
CA GLY A 234 -17.91 -20.01 10.97
C GLY A 234 -17.65 -18.74 11.78
N ILE A 235 -18.10 -18.71 13.03
CA ILE A 235 -18.02 -17.54 13.92
C ILE A 235 -16.58 -17.00 14.08
N ALA A 236 -15.57 -17.86 13.99
CA ALA A 236 -14.18 -17.43 14.02
C ALA A 236 -13.83 -16.53 12.83
N GLU A 237 -14.38 -16.80 11.64
CA GLU A 237 -14.20 -15.96 10.46
C GLU A 237 -14.81 -14.56 10.67
N ASP A 238 -15.94 -14.48 11.35
CA ASP A 238 -16.59 -13.20 11.68
C ASP A 238 -15.74 -12.35 12.64
N VAL A 239 -15.18 -12.98 13.68
CA VAL A 239 -14.21 -12.33 14.59
C VAL A 239 -13.01 -11.78 13.80
N VAL A 240 -12.44 -12.59 12.91
CA VAL A 240 -11.32 -12.19 12.05
C VAL A 240 -11.72 -11.01 11.17
N TYR A 241 -12.87 -11.11 10.49
CA TYR A 241 -13.36 -10.12 9.55
C TYR A 241 -13.63 -8.78 10.24
N CYS A 242 -14.31 -8.79 11.38
CA CYS A 242 -14.63 -7.58 12.13
C CYS A 242 -13.37 -6.91 12.69
N LEU A 243 -12.46 -7.66 13.33
CA LEU A 243 -11.22 -7.08 13.87
C LEU A 243 -10.27 -6.57 12.77
N LYS A 244 -10.24 -7.24 11.61
CA LYS A 244 -9.53 -6.75 10.41
C LYS A 244 -10.11 -5.43 9.91
N ASN A 245 -11.43 -5.36 9.75
CA ASN A 245 -12.10 -4.18 9.20
C ASN A 245 -12.13 -2.99 10.16
N LEU A 246 -12.07 -3.25 11.48
CA LEU A 246 -11.84 -2.25 12.52
C LEU A 246 -10.39 -1.72 12.54
N LYS A 247 -9.50 -2.24 11.69
CA LYS A 247 -8.05 -1.96 11.71
C LYS A 247 -7.43 -2.25 13.08
N ARG A 248 -8.03 -3.17 13.84
CA ARG A 248 -7.55 -3.57 15.16
C ARG A 248 -6.55 -4.71 15.09
N ALA A 249 -6.75 -5.65 14.16
CA ALA A 249 -5.88 -6.81 13.99
C ALA A 249 -5.28 -6.86 12.58
N THR A 250 -4.06 -7.38 12.50
CA THR A 250 -3.46 -7.85 11.25
C THR A 250 -3.73 -9.34 11.10
N VAL A 251 -4.24 -9.78 9.96
CA VAL A 251 -4.54 -11.20 9.69
C VAL A 251 -3.38 -11.83 8.93
N VAL A 252 -2.85 -12.94 9.44
CA VAL A 252 -1.67 -13.62 8.88
C VAL A 252 -1.97 -15.11 8.68
N GLY A 253 -1.67 -15.64 7.50
CA GLY A 253 -1.89 -17.06 7.17
C GLY A 253 -2.61 -17.24 5.85
N GLU A 254 -3.54 -18.18 5.78
CA GLU A 254 -4.30 -18.50 4.57
C GLU A 254 -5.68 -17.83 4.59
N ASN A 255 -6.32 -17.73 3.42
CA ASN A 255 -7.73 -17.39 3.33
C ASN A 255 -8.57 -18.41 4.11
N THR A 256 -9.56 -17.94 4.88
CA THR A 256 -10.44 -18.82 5.66
C THR A 256 -11.41 -19.62 4.77
N ALA A 257 -12.16 -20.56 5.35
CA ALA A 257 -12.95 -21.54 4.60
C ALA A 257 -14.13 -20.95 3.81
N GLY A 258 -14.72 -19.85 4.27
CA GLY A 258 -15.94 -19.26 3.70
C GLY A 258 -17.21 -19.98 4.14
N GLY A 259 -17.45 -20.02 5.45
CA GLY A 259 -18.64 -20.65 6.03
C GLY A 259 -19.95 -19.88 5.82
N SER A 260 -20.91 -20.14 6.70
CA SER A 260 -22.20 -19.43 6.76
C SER A 260 -22.61 -19.26 8.21
N VAL A 261 -23.33 -18.18 8.52
CA VAL A 261 -23.81 -17.94 9.89
C VAL A 261 -24.73 -19.06 10.33
N LYS A 262 -25.68 -19.45 9.47
CA LYS A 262 -26.64 -20.52 9.75
C LYS A 262 -27.19 -21.12 8.46
N ILE A 263 -27.11 -22.45 8.37
CA ILE A 263 -27.75 -23.26 7.32
C ILE A 263 -28.72 -24.21 8.01
N ASP A 264 -29.98 -24.17 7.61
CA ASP A 264 -30.99 -25.12 8.08
C ASP A 264 -31.26 -26.16 6.99
N LYS A 265 -31.55 -27.39 7.43
CA LYS A 265 -32.01 -28.49 6.56
C LYS A 265 -33.49 -28.73 6.81
N ILE A 266 -34.34 -28.30 5.89
CA ILE A 266 -35.80 -28.26 6.03
C ILE A 266 -36.45 -29.34 5.17
N LYS A 267 -37.38 -30.10 5.75
CA LYS A 267 -38.13 -31.16 5.05
C LYS A 267 -39.15 -30.56 4.09
N LEU A 268 -39.31 -31.14 2.90
CA LEU A 268 -40.26 -30.71 1.88
C LEU A 268 -41.59 -31.47 2.03
N GLY A 269 -42.57 -30.83 2.66
CA GLY A 269 -43.89 -31.41 2.88
C GLY A 269 -43.83 -32.75 3.63
N ASN A 270 -44.62 -33.73 3.16
CA ASN A 270 -44.63 -35.10 3.69
C ASN A 270 -43.71 -36.05 2.89
N THR A 271 -42.71 -35.54 2.18
CA THR A 271 -41.79 -36.33 1.35
C THR A 271 -40.47 -36.59 2.08
N ASP A 272 -39.64 -37.49 1.56
CA ASP A 272 -38.28 -37.72 2.09
C ASP A 272 -37.23 -36.78 1.46
N PHE A 273 -37.68 -35.71 0.79
CA PHE A 273 -36.79 -34.66 0.30
C PHE A 273 -36.57 -33.58 1.34
N TYR A 274 -35.35 -33.04 1.35
CA TYR A 274 -34.93 -31.93 2.17
C TYR A 274 -34.25 -30.86 1.33
N VAL A 275 -34.32 -29.62 1.77
CA VAL A 275 -33.50 -28.53 1.23
C VAL A 275 -32.62 -27.97 2.35
N SER A 276 -31.32 -27.94 2.10
CA SER A 276 -30.35 -27.20 2.90
C SER A 276 -30.18 -25.83 2.28
N LEU A 277 -30.39 -24.76 3.05
CA LEU A 277 -30.26 -23.38 2.57
C LEU A 277 -29.79 -22.44 3.68
N PRO A 278 -29.10 -21.34 3.33
CA PRO A 278 -28.72 -20.32 4.31
C PRO A 278 -29.98 -19.57 4.76
N VAL A 279 -30.23 -19.56 6.06
CA VAL A 279 -31.40 -18.90 6.67
C VAL A 279 -31.06 -17.62 7.38
N ALA A 280 -29.79 -17.43 7.73
CA ALA A 280 -29.26 -16.19 8.26
C ALA A 280 -28.04 -15.72 7.47
N LYS A 281 -27.81 -14.41 7.47
CA LYS A 281 -26.62 -13.78 6.86
C LYS A 281 -26.06 -12.68 7.75
N SER A 282 -24.74 -12.55 7.74
CA SER A 282 -24.00 -11.46 8.35
C SER A 282 -23.93 -10.26 7.38
N THR A 283 -23.90 -9.05 7.92
CA THR A 283 -23.67 -7.82 7.17
C THR A 283 -22.84 -6.88 8.02
N ASN A 284 -21.53 -6.84 7.72
CA ASN A 284 -20.60 -6.03 8.47
C ASN A 284 -20.89 -4.53 8.29
N PRO A 285 -21.07 -3.75 9.37
CA PRO A 285 -21.45 -2.34 9.32
C PRO A 285 -20.43 -1.42 8.61
N ILE A 286 -19.16 -1.82 8.55
CA ILE A 286 -18.08 -1.03 7.91
C ILE A 286 -18.06 -1.27 6.40
N THR A 287 -18.17 -2.53 5.98
CA THR A 287 -17.98 -2.91 4.57
C THR A 287 -19.28 -3.08 3.79
N GLY A 288 -20.42 -3.24 4.48
CA GLY A 288 -21.69 -3.64 3.89
C GLY A 288 -21.67 -5.05 3.26
N LYS A 289 -20.66 -5.87 3.60
CA LYS A 289 -20.40 -7.20 3.04
C LYS A 289 -20.28 -8.24 4.16
N SER A 290 -20.15 -9.50 3.78
CA SER A 290 -20.00 -10.64 4.69
C SER A 290 -18.68 -11.38 4.46
N TRP A 291 -18.20 -12.05 5.50
CA TRP A 291 -17.12 -13.04 5.46
C TRP A 291 -17.58 -14.37 4.82
N GLU A 292 -18.88 -14.61 4.78
CA GLU A 292 -19.47 -15.87 4.33
C GLU A 292 -19.12 -16.21 2.87
N VAL A 293 -19.10 -17.51 2.55
CA VAL A 293 -18.83 -18.10 1.22
C VAL A 293 -17.40 -17.89 0.71
N LYS A 294 -16.86 -16.67 0.77
CA LYS A 294 -15.51 -16.34 0.26
C LYS A 294 -14.43 -16.49 1.32
N GLY A 295 -14.80 -16.44 2.59
CA GLY A 295 -13.86 -16.36 3.69
C GLY A 295 -13.21 -14.99 3.79
N VAL A 296 -12.24 -14.89 4.69
CA VAL A 296 -11.48 -13.69 4.98
C VAL A 296 -10.08 -13.87 4.40
N ALA A 297 -9.74 -13.02 3.43
CA ALA A 297 -8.38 -12.94 2.93
C ALA A 297 -7.45 -12.40 4.03
N PRO A 298 -6.23 -12.94 4.19
CA PRO A 298 -5.25 -12.43 5.12
C PRO A 298 -4.74 -11.04 4.67
N ASP A 299 -4.14 -10.29 5.59
CA ASP A 299 -3.33 -9.10 5.24
C ASP A 299 -1.92 -9.52 4.78
N VAL A 300 -1.39 -10.59 5.39
CA VAL A 300 -0.11 -11.21 5.00
C VAL A 300 -0.36 -12.69 4.70
N GLU A 301 -0.30 -13.02 3.41
CA GLU A 301 -0.52 -14.39 2.93
C GLU A 301 0.73 -15.25 3.08
N VAL A 302 0.62 -16.30 3.89
CA VAL A 302 1.66 -17.32 4.11
C VAL A 302 0.97 -18.67 4.37
N ASN A 303 1.71 -19.78 4.25
CA ASN A 303 1.16 -21.07 4.64
C ASN A 303 0.78 -21.06 6.12
N ALA A 304 -0.28 -21.77 6.50
CA ALA A 304 -0.76 -21.78 7.88
C ALA A 304 0.31 -22.24 8.89
N GLU A 305 1.27 -23.07 8.47
CA GLU A 305 2.40 -23.52 9.29
C GLU A 305 3.40 -22.39 9.61
N ASP A 306 3.67 -21.50 8.65
CA ASP A 306 4.60 -20.38 8.76
C ASP A 306 4.00 -19.13 9.43
N ALA A 307 2.67 -19.13 9.62
CA ALA A 307 1.92 -17.96 10.09
C ALA A 307 2.39 -17.43 11.46
N ILE A 308 2.85 -18.31 12.35
CA ILE A 308 3.35 -17.88 13.67
C ILE A 308 4.69 -17.16 13.55
N ASP A 309 5.61 -17.66 12.71
CA ASP A 309 6.92 -17.05 12.52
C ASP A 309 6.80 -15.70 11.83
N ALA A 310 5.92 -15.61 10.81
CA ALA A 310 5.58 -14.35 10.17
C ALA A 310 4.99 -13.34 11.16
N ALA A 311 4.06 -13.76 12.03
CA ALA A 311 3.48 -12.90 13.05
C ALA A 311 4.53 -12.37 14.05
N VAL A 312 5.43 -13.23 14.51
CA VAL A 312 6.53 -12.84 15.41
C VAL A 312 7.47 -11.84 14.72
N ALA A 313 7.82 -12.06 13.45
CA ALA A 313 8.65 -11.13 12.67
C ALA A 313 7.99 -9.75 12.55
N ILE A 314 6.69 -9.69 12.25
CA ILE A 314 5.92 -8.44 12.17
C ILE A 314 5.94 -7.70 13.52
N ILE A 315 5.71 -8.40 14.63
CA ILE A 315 5.70 -7.80 15.98
C ILE A 315 7.08 -7.22 16.32
N LYS A 316 8.16 -7.96 16.03
CA LYS A 316 9.54 -7.49 16.26
C LYS A 316 9.83 -6.21 15.47
N LEU A 317 9.51 -6.20 14.17
CA LEU A 317 9.65 -5.01 13.34
C LEU A 317 8.89 -3.83 13.94
N ARG A 318 7.61 -4.01 14.29
CA ARG A 318 6.79 -2.94 14.88
C ARG A 318 7.34 -2.38 16.18
N ALA A 319 8.02 -3.19 16.98
CA ALA A 319 8.67 -2.75 18.21
C ALA A 319 9.90 -1.86 17.94
N GLU A 320 10.57 -2.05 16.80
CA GLU A 320 11.75 -1.26 16.39
C GLU A 320 11.37 0.08 15.72
N ILE A 321 10.21 0.15 15.06
CA ILE A 321 9.77 1.33 14.30
C ILE A 321 9.85 2.64 15.09
N PRO A 322 9.38 2.75 16.35
CA PRO A 322 9.47 4.00 17.10
C PRO A 322 10.91 4.52 17.23
N ALA A 323 11.87 3.63 17.46
CA ALA A 323 13.28 3.99 17.56
C ALA A 323 13.84 4.41 16.19
N ILE A 324 13.50 3.68 15.11
CA ILE A 324 13.91 4.02 13.75
C ILE A 324 13.39 5.40 13.35
N VAL A 325 12.09 5.68 13.54
CA VAL A 325 11.49 6.96 13.15
C VAL A 325 12.04 8.11 14.00
N LYS A 326 12.30 7.89 15.30
CA LYS A 326 12.93 8.90 16.16
C LYS A 326 14.37 9.22 15.73
N SER A 327 15.16 8.20 15.37
CA SER A 327 16.50 8.41 14.83
C SER A 327 16.46 9.13 13.49
N ALA A 328 15.51 8.81 12.62
CA ALA A 328 15.28 9.52 11.38
C ALA A 328 14.93 11.01 11.64
N ALA A 329 14.01 11.28 12.56
CA ALA A 329 13.64 12.62 12.97
C ALA A 329 14.84 13.42 13.50
N SER A 330 15.70 12.78 14.31
CA SER A 330 16.92 13.40 14.86
C SER A 330 17.92 13.74 13.75
N LEU A 331 18.19 12.79 12.84
CA LEU A 331 19.08 13.01 11.69
C LEU A 331 18.59 14.18 10.82
N ILE A 332 17.28 14.30 10.62
CA ILE A 332 16.66 15.38 9.85
C ILE A 332 16.83 16.71 10.57
N ALA A 333 16.47 16.79 11.87
CA ALA A 333 16.60 18.00 12.67
C ALA A 333 18.05 18.53 12.70
N GLU A 334 19.03 17.63 12.77
CA GLU A 334 20.44 17.98 12.83
C GLU A 334 21.00 18.39 11.46
N ASN A 335 20.62 17.68 10.38
CA ASN A 335 21.35 17.76 9.11
C ASN A 335 20.59 18.43 7.96
N TYR A 336 19.26 18.54 8.03
CA TYR A 336 18.48 19.09 6.92
C TYR A 336 18.69 20.60 6.78
N ALA A 337 18.94 21.05 5.54
CA ALA A 337 19.39 22.39 5.24
C ALA A 337 18.36 23.48 5.65
N PHE A 338 17.07 23.17 5.52
CA PHE A 338 15.97 24.07 5.85
C PHE A 338 15.55 23.91 7.32
N ASP A 339 16.23 24.61 8.23
CA ASP A 339 16.14 24.44 9.70
C ASP A 339 14.71 24.44 10.25
N SER A 340 13.89 25.43 9.88
CA SER A 340 12.50 25.52 10.36
C SER A 340 11.62 24.36 9.88
N ILE A 341 11.85 23.87 8.66
CA ILE A 341 11.17 22.69 8.11
C ILE A 341 11.67 21.44 8.82
N ALA A 342 12.98 21.34 9.07
CA ALA A 342 13.61 20.21 9.77
C ALA A 342 12.99 19.97 11.15
N VAL A 343 12.87 21.03 11.96
CA VAL A 343 12.23 20.96 13.29
C VAL A 343 10.77 20.51 13.15
N ASN A 344 10.01 21.09 12.21
CA ASN A 344 8.62 20.73 12.01
C ASN A 344 8.41 19.28 11.56
N VAL A 345 9.26 18.79 10.66
CA VAL A 345 9.24 17.40 10.18
C VAL A 345 9.55 16.45 11.33
N ALA A 346 10.59 16.74 12.12
CA ALA A 346 10.98 15.90 13.25
C ALA A 346 9.84 15.77 14.30
N GLU A 347 9.27 16.90 14.72
CA GLU A 347 8.15 16.91 15.68
C GLU A 347 6.93 16.14 15.16
N LYS A 348 6.58 16.32 13.88
CA LYS A 348 5.42 15.66 13.28
C LYS A 348 5.64 14.16 13.05
N LEU A 349 6.86 13.73 12.72
CA LEU A 349 7.17 12.30 12.62
C LEU A 349 6.99 11.60 13.97
N GLU A 350 7.46 12.20 15.06
CA GLU A 350 7.24 11.66 16.41
C GLU A 350 5.75 11.59 16.76
N ALA A 351 4.98 12.62 16.41
CA ALA A 351 3.53 12.62 16.59
C ALA A 351 2.81 11.51 15.80
N LEU A 352 3.24 11.22 14.56
CA LEU A 352 2.66 10.13 13.74
C LEU A 352 2.94 8.75 14.35
N VAL A 353 4.11 8.55 14.95
CA VAL A 353 4.40 7.32 15.70
C VAL A 353 3.51 7.22 16.93
N ALA A 354 3.40 8.30 17.70
CA ALA A 354 2.58 8.35 18.92
C ALA A 354 1.08 8.14 18.64
N SER A 355 0.58 8.58 17.49
CA SER A 355 -0.81 8.36 17.07
C SER A 355 -1.08 6.95 16.53
N GLY A 356 -0.05 6.10 16.41
CA GLY A 356 -0.19 4.72 15.94
C GLY A 356 -0.30 4.58 14.42
N GLU A 357 0.05 5.60 13.63
CA GLU A 357 -0.03 5.53 12.15
C GLU A 357 0.86 4.44 11.55
N TYR A 358 1.91 4.04 12.28
CA TYR A 358 2.82 2.97 11.88
C TYR A 358 2.46 1.59 12.46
N SER A 359 1.37 1.50 13.25
CA SER A 359 1.01 0.29 14.03
C SER A 359 0.62 -0.92 13.19
N MET A 360 0.30 -0.72 11.90
CA MET A 360 -0.14 -1.75 10.97
C MET A 360 0.92 -2.16 9.93
N ILE A 361 2.13 -1.61 9.98
CA ILE A 361 3.22 -1.97 9.07
C ILE A 361 3.62 -3.44 9.25
N THR A 362 3.80 -4.16 8.15
CA THR A 362 4.14 -5.59 8.17
C THR A 362 5.53 -5.90 7.61
N THR A 363 6.09 -5.02 6.79
CA THR A 363 7.38 -5.22 6.13
C THR A 363 8.28 -3.98 6.20
N ASN A 364 9.59 -4.17 6.00
CA ASN A 364 10.54 -3.06 5.93
C ASN A 364 10.28 -2.19 4.69
N GLU A 365 9.85 -2.78 3.58
CA GLU A 365 9.49 -2.07 2.35
C GLU A 365 8.30 -1.14 2.59
N GLU A 366 7.27 -1.60 3.30
CA GLU A 366 6.14 -0.75 3.72
C GLU A 366 6.58 0.39 4.65
N LEU A 367 7.49 0.12 5.59
CA LEU A 367 8.07 1.15 6.46
C LEU A 367 8.80 2.22 5.64
N LYS A 368 9.70 1.82 4.74
CA LYS A 368 10.48 2.72 3.88
C LYS A 368 9.57 3.56 2.98
N ALA A 369 8.54 2.94 2.40
CA ALA A 369 7.57 3.62 1.56
C ALA A 369 6.73 4.63 2.36
N LYS A 370 6.19 4.22 3.52
CA LYS A 370 5.40 5.11 4.38
C LYS A 370 6.25 6.29 4.89
N LEU A 371 7.45 6.02 5.41
CA LEU A 371 8.33 7.07 5.91
C LEU A 371 8.71 8.04 4.79
N SER A 372 9.01 7.55 3.58
CA SER A 372 9.25 8.43 2.42
C SER A 372 8.04 9.31 2.07
N ALA A 373 6.83 8.74 2.09
CA ALA A 373 5.60 9.50 1.81
C ALA A 373 5.34 10.56 2.88
N ASP A 374 5.54 10.23 4.15
CA ASP A 374 5.41 11.17 5.26
C ASP A 374 6.47 12.28 5.17
N LEU A 375 7.73 11.96 4.88
CA LEU A 375 8.79 12.96 4.66
C LEU A 375 8.43 13.95 3.54
N LEU A 376 7.97 13.45 2.40
CA LEU A 376 7.54 14.29 1.28
C LEU A 376 6.34 15.17 1.67
N LYS A 377 5.33 14.60 2.34
CA LYS A 377 4.14 15.33 2.77
C LYS A 377 4.47 16.43 3.78
N LEU A 378 5.40 16.17 4.69
CA LEU A 378 5.75 17.08 5.78
C LEU A 378 6.72 18.18 5.34
N SER A 379 7.66 17.88 4.45
CA SER A 379 8.67 18.83 3.97
C SER A 379 8.31 19.54 2.67
N GLY A 380 7.53 18.88 1.80
CA GLY A 380 7.35 19.29 0.40
C GLY A 380 8.57 19.03 -0.49
N ASP A 381 9.66 18.48 0.06
CA ASP A 381 10.94 18.31 -0.61
C ASP A 381 11.10 16.87 -1.12
N LYS A 382 11.16 16.71 -2.45
CA LYS A 382 11.34 15.41 -3.12
C LYS A 382 12.72 14.80 -2.92
N CYS A 383 13.69 15.59 -2.47
CA CYS A 383 15.04 15.13 -2.19
C CYS A 383 15.23 14.61 -0.76
N LEU A 384 14.35 14.99 0.16
CA LEU A 384 14.31 14.45 1.51
C LEU A 384 13.49 13.15 1.53
N LYS A 385 14.18 12.01 1.46
CA LYS A 385 13.52 10.70 1.26
C LYS A 385 14.34 9.54 1.80
N ILE A 386 13.70 8.37 1.91
CA ILE A 386 14.42 7.10 2.09
C ILE A 386 15.11 6.73 0.77
N THR A 387 16.28 6.12 0.85
CA THR A 387 17.06 5.66 -0.30
C THR A 387 17.68 4.30 -0.04
N ASP A 388 17.84 3.50 -1.09
CA ASP A 388 18.63 2.27 -1.06
C ASP A 388 20.10 2.53 -1.49
N ASN A 389 20.45 3.79 -1.80
CA ASN A 389 21.80 4.17 -2.19
C ASN A 389 22.73 4.16 -0.97
N ILE A 390 23.38 3.02 -0.75
CA ILE A 390 24.48 2.90 0.20
C ILE A 390 25.66 3.74 -0.33
N PRO A 391 26.36 4.53 0.50
CA PRO A 391 27.51 5.32 0.07
C PRO A 391 28.53 4.44 -0.67
N MET A 392 28.70 4.67 -1.98
CA MET A 392 29.71 3.97 -2.77
C MET A 392 31.12 4.42 -2.34
N LEU A 393 32.07 3.48 -2.37
CA LEU A 393 33.50 3.77 -2.30
C LEU A 393 33.88 4.79 -3.39
N PRO A 394 34.86 5.69 -3.13
CA PRO A 394 35.27 6.68 -4.11
C PRO A 394 35.69 5.97 -5.41
N PRO A 395 35.22 6.43 -6.58
CA PRO A 395 35.61 5.84 -7.85
C PRO A 395 37.13 5.97 -8.05
N VAL A 396 37.73 4.93 -8.62
CA VAL A 396 39.12 4.95 -9.07
C VAL A 396 39.26 6.03 -10.14
N SER A 397 40.16 7.00 -9.94
CA SER A 397 40.38 8.09 -10.89
C SER A 397 40.76 7.52 -12.27
N PRO A 398 40.04 7.87 -13.34
CA PRO A 398 40.44 7.52 -14.71
C PRO A 398 41.85 7.98 -15.06
N PRO A 399 42.54 7.28 -15.99
CA PRO A 399 43.77 7.79 -16.60
C PRO A 399 43.47 8.98 -17.53
N PRO A 400 44.44 9.88 -17.77
CA PRO A 400 44.26 11.10 -18.56
C PRO A 400 43.67 10.92 -19.97
N GLU A 401 44.02 9.84 -20.70
CA GLU A 401 43.51 9.61 -22.05
C GLU A 401 42.00 9.35 -22.06
N MET A 402 41.48 8.76 -20.99
CA MET A 402 40.06 8.45 -20.85
C MET A 402 39.22 9.72 -20.66
N PHE A 403 39.78 10.78 -20.06
CA PHE A 403 39.10 12.08 -19.97
C PHE A 403 38.89 12.73 -21.34
N VAL A 404 39.83 12.56 -22.28
CA VAL A 404 39.67 13.11 -23.64
C VAL A 404 38.50 12.46 -24.37
N ALA A 405 38.37 11.12 -24.29
CA ALA A 405 37.25 10.40 -24.88
C ALA A 405 35.92 10.83 -24.23
N LEU A 406 35.87 10.86 -22.90
CA LEU A 406 34.68 11.30 -22.16
C LEU A 406 34.25 12.72 -22.52
N VAL A 407 35.19 13.66 -22.63
CA VAL A 407 34.88 15.05 -23.03
C VAL A 407 34.32 15.08 -24.46
N LYS A 408 34.91 14.34 -25.40
CA LYS A 408 34.43 14.30 -26.79
C LYS A 408 33.04 13.69 -26.92
N ASP A 409 32.73 12.67 -26.13
CA ASP A 409 31.42 12.01 -26.15
C ASP A 409 30.35 12.81 -25.39
N SER A 410 30.76 13.54 -24.34
CA SER A 410 29.84 14.30 -23.49
C SER A 410 29.48 15.68 -24.05
N PHE A 411 30.36 16.29 -24.83
CA PHE A 411 30.15 17.62 -25.40
C PHE A 411 29.93 17.56 -26.90
N HIS A 412 28.85 18.18 -27.37
CA HIS A 412 28.57 18.37 -28.78
C HIS A 412 28.65 19.86 -29.10
N THR A 413 29.43 20.22 -30.12
CA THR A 413 29.61 21.61 -30.55
C THR A 413 29.30 21.76 -32.03
N ASP A 414 28.67 22.87 -32.39
CA ASP A 414 28.43 23.25 -33.79
C ASP A 414 28.47 24.77 -33.95
N VAL A 415 28.56 25.26 -35.19
CA VAL A 415 28.43 26.69 -35.54
C VAL A 415 27.39 26.80 -36.65
N PHE A 416 26.25 27.40 -36.32
CA PHE A 416 25.16 27.63 -37.26
C PHE A 416 25.38 28.89 -38.11
N GLU A 417 24.45 29.12 -39.04
CA GLU A 417 24.38 30.36 -39.81
C GLU A 417 24.42 31.61 -38.92
N ASN A 418 24.93 32.72 -39.47
CA ASN A 418 25.20 33.96 -38.74
C ASN A 418 26.16 33.80 -37.55
N ASN A 419 27.07 32.81 -37.63
CA ASN A 419 28.12 32.59 -36.64
C ASN A 419 27.55 32.39 -35.22
N ILE A 420 26.46 31.63 -35.10
CA ILE A 420 25.86 31.25 -33.83
C ILE A 420 26.52 29.95 -33.35
N GLY A 421 27.23 30.02 -32.22
CA GLY A 421 27.79 28.84 -31.56
C GLY A 421 26.70 27.99 -30.90
N TYR A 422 26.90 26.68 -30.92
CA TYR A 422 26.07 25.71 -30.21
C TYR A 422 26.95 24.81 -29.36
N MET A 423 26.58 24.63 -28.10
CA MET A 423 27.26 23.74 -27.16
C MET A 423 26.24 22.96 -26.34
N ARG A 424 26.22 21.63 -26.48
CA ARG A 424 25.41 20.72 -25.66
C ARG A 424 26.30 19.89 -24.76
N PHE A 425 25.86 19.68 -23.53
CA PHE A 425 26.41 18.68 -22.64
C PHE A 425 25.35 18.17 -21.66
N ASP A 426 25.42 16.88 -21.32
CA ASP A 426 24.34 16.17 -20.63
C ASP A 426 24.63 15.90 -19.14
N MET A 427 25.79 16.31 -18.62
CA MET A 427 26.16 16.17 -17.21
C MET A 427 27.27 17.14 -16.76
N PHE A 428 27.25 17.53 -15.49
CA PHE A 428 28.37 18.18 -14.80
C PHE A 428 29.27 17.13 -14.12
N GLY A 429 30.49 16.95 -14.62
CA GLY A 429 31.41 15.95 -14.08
C GLY A 429 32.12 16.36 -12.77
N ASP A 430 32.44 15.38 -11.91
CA ASP A 430 33.37 15.55 -10.79
C ASP A 430 34.76 15.08 -11.17
N PHE A 431 35.73 15.99 -11.24
CA PHE A 431 37.08 15.68 -11.72
C PHE A 431 38.13 16.04 -10.66
N PRO A 432 38.92 15.06 -10.17
CA PRO A 432 40.01 15.32 -9.23
C PRO A 432 41.12 16.22 -9.81
N GLN A 433 41.32 16.20 -11.14
CA GLN A 433 42.37 16.91 -11.85
C GLN A 433 41.81 18.07 -12.69
N VAL A 434 41.15 19.03 -12.03
CA VAL A 434 40.38 20.11 -12.67
C VAL A 434 41.19 20.83 -13.77
N ALA A 435 42.46 21.15 -13.54
CA ALA A 435 43.28 21.89 -14.51
C ALA A 435 43.55 21.11 -15.81
N ALA A 436 43.84 19.79 -15.71
CA ALA A 436 44.09 18.96 -16.88
C ALA A 436 42.82 18.77 -17.72
N VAL A 437 41.68 18.53 -17.05
CA VAL A 437 40.38 18.40 -17.73
C VAL A 437 39.93 19.72 -18.34
N ALA A 438 40.17 20.85 -17.66
CA ALA A 438 39.87 22.18 -18.20
C ALA A 438 40.63 22.45 -19.51
N GLN A 439 41.92 22.09 -19.58
CA GLN A 439 42.71 22.22 -20.81
C GLN A 439 42.12 21.39 -21.95
N ILE A 440 41.72 20.14 -21.66
CA ILE A 440 41.10 19.24 -22.65
C ILE A 440 39.78 19.83 -23.17
N ILE A 441 38.93 20.34 -22.28
CA ILE A 441 37.66 21.01 -22.64
C ILE A 441 37.95 22.23 -23.51
N VAL A 442 38.97 23.03 -23.16
CA VAL A 442 39.33 24.21 -23.95
C VAL A 442 39.74 23.83 -25.37
N GLU A 443 40.63 22.87 -25.50
CA GLU A 443 41.16 22.42 -26.79
C GLU A 443 40.09 21.78 -27.69
N HIS A 444 39.21 20.96 -27.13
CA HIS A 444 38.31 20.12 -27.91
C HIS A 444 36.88 20.65 -28.04
N VAL A 445 36.47 21.56 -27.15
CA VAL A 445 35.09 22.08 -27.06
C VAL A 445 35.12 23.60 -27.20
N TRP A 446 35.76 24.29 -26.26
CA TRP A 446 35.62 25.74 -26.12
C TRP A 446 36.18 26.53 -27.30
N ASN A 447 37.38 26.16 -27.79
CA ASN A 447 38.02 26.85 -28.91
C ASN A 447 37.22 26.79 -30.21
N LYS A 448 36.26 25.87 -30.34
CA LYS A 448 35.38 25.77 -31.52
C LYS A 448 34.26 26.79 -31.53
N VAL A 449 33.88 27.31 -30.35
CA VAL A 449 32.67 28.16 -30.20
C VAL A 449 32.96 29.53 -29.59
N VAL A 450 34.13 29.77 -28.98
CA VAL A 450 34.41 31.02 -28.26
C VAL A 450 34.41 32.29 -29.15
N ASP A 451 34.77 32.14 -30.43
CA ASP A 451 34.83 33.24 -31.40
C ASP A 451 33.48 33.53 -32.10
N THR A 452 32.40 32.84 -31.73
CA THR A 452 31.05 33.06 -32.30
C THR A 452 30.44 34.38 -31.82
N ASP A 453 29.47 34.92 -32.54
CA ASP A 453 28.84 36.22 -32.21
C ASP A 453 27.72 36.09 -31.15
N ALA A 454 27.09 34.92 -31.10
CA ALA A 454 26.17 34.50 -30.04
C ALA A 454 26.30 32.99 -29.79
N MET A 455 25.81 32.51 -28.64
CA MET A 455 25.85 31.09 -28.30
C MET A 455 24.53 30.56 -27.74
N ILE A 456 24.21 29.33 -28.13
CA ILE A 456 23.15 28.51 -27.56
C ILE A 456 23.81 27.39 -26.73
N ILE A 457 23.53 27.35 -25.43
CA ILE A 457 23.89 26.22 -24.57
C ILE A 457 22.67 25.30 -24.45
N ASP A 458 22.80 24.04 -24.79
CA ASP A 458 21.70 23.08 -24.76
C ASP A 458 21.82 22.13 -23.56
N LEU A 459 20.93 22.30 -22.59
CA LEU A 459 20.86 21.52 -21.36
C LEU A 459 19.59 20.66 -21.29
N ARG A 460 18.87 20.49 -22.41
CA ARG A 460 17.60 19.76 -22.44
C ARG A 460 17.71 18.30 -22.03
N ASN A 461 18.90 17.70 -22.05
CA ASN A 461 19.13 16.32 -21.61
C ASN A 461 20.05 16.24 -20.39
N ASN A 462 20.30 17.37 -19.72
CA ASN A 462 21.32 17.43 -18.66
C ASN A 462 20.75 17.01 -17.30
N ILE A 463 21.23 15.88 -16.78
CA ILE A 463 20.72 15.32 -15.52
C ILE A 463 21.42 15.86 -14.25
N GLY A 464 22.23 16.91 -14.39
CA GLY A 464 22.97 17.52 -13.29
C GLY A 464 24.34 16.89 -13.06
N GLY A 465 24.72 16.69 -11.81
CA GLY A 465 26.03 16.15 -11.41
C GLY A 465 26.72 16.99 -10.34
N SER A 466 28.04 17.11 -10.43
CA SER A 466 28.84 17.87 -9.46
C SER A 466 28.56 19.38 -9.56
N THR A 467 28.41 20.04 -8.41
CA THR A 467 28.26 21.51 -8.36
C THR A 467 29.60 22.25 -8.41
N LYS A 468 30.73 21.53 -8.22
CA LYS A 468 32.08 22.13 -8.22
C LYS A 468 32.42 22.91 -9.51
N PRO A 469 32.06 22.46 -10.72
CA PRO A 469 32.43 23.15 -11.96
C PRO A 469 31.64 24.44 -12.25
N ILE A 470 30.53 24.69 -11.54
CA ILE A 470 29.58 25.78 -11.86
C ILE A 470 30.27 27.14 -11.87
N ALA A 471 31.05 27.46 -10.83
CA ALA A 471 31.79 28.73 -10.77
C ALA A 471 32.74 28.93 -11.96
N GLY A 472 33.47 27.88 -12.34
CA GLY A 472 34.37 27.91 -13.48
C GLY A 472 33.61 28.13 -14.79
N LEU A 473 32.52 27.41 -15.01
CA LEU A 473 31.70 27.54 -16.21
C LEU A 473 31.05 28.93 -16.32
N CYS A 474 30.45 29.44 -15.25
CA CYS A 474 29.88 30.79 -15.20
C CYS A 474 30.92 31.86 -15.55
N SER A 475 32.16 31.69 -15.07
CA SER A 475 33.22 32.69 -15.27
C SER A 475 33.56 32.93 -16.74
N TYR A 476 33.40 31.95 -17.64
CA TYR A 476 33.59 32.18 -19.08
C TYR A 476 32.63 33.23 -19.66
N PHE A 477 31.48 33.45 -19.01
CA PHE A 477 30.41 34.31 -19.50
C PHE A 477 30.37 35.70 -18.86
N PHE A 478 31.25 35.97 -17.90
CA PHE A 478 31.40 37.28 -17.27
C PHE A 478 32.79 37.85 -17.54
N ASP A 479 32.88 39.17 -17.57
CA ASP A 479 34.15 39.89 -17.72
C ASP A 479 34.99 39.75 -16.42
N ASP A 480 36.30 40.01 -16.50
CA ASP A 480 37.25 39.88 -15.38
C ASP A 480 37.47 41.17 -14.59
N ASP A 481 36.74 42.23 -14.92
CA ASP A 481 36.83 43.53 -14.28
C ASP A 481 36.27 43.52 -12.85
N MET A 482 35.30 42.65 -12.57
CA MET A 482 34.76 42.46 -11.23
C MET A 482 34.49 40.99 -10.90
N GLN A 483 34.78 40.60 -9.66
CA GLN A 483 34.36 39.32 -9.13
C GLN A 483 32.86 39.37 -8.79
N ILE A 484 32.10 38.42 -9.35
CA ILE A 484 30.65 38.34 -9.18
C ILE A 484 30.34 37.23 -8.19
N VAL A 485 29.50 37.53 -7.20
CA VAL A 485 28.92 36.53 -6.29
C VAL A 485 27.80 35.81 -7.02
N LEU A 486 28.07 34.58 -7.45
CA LEU A 486 27.15 33.77 -8.23
C LEU A 486 26.02 33.21 -7.34
N ASP A 487 26.37 32.72 -6.16
CA ASP A 487 25.43 32.20 -5.16
C ASP A 487 26.02 32.24 -3.76
N LYS A 488 25.19 32.01 -2.74
CA LYS A 488 25.63 31.72 -1.37
C LYS A 488 24.96 30.43 -0.92
N LEU A 489 25.78 29.44 -0.62
CA LEU A 489 25.34 28.10 -0.24
C LEU A 489 25.46 27.97 1.28
N TYR A 490 24.34 27.87 1.97
CA TYR A 490 24.34 27.52 3.39
C TYR A 490 24.55 26.01 3.54
N ASP A 491 25.52 25.60 4.36
CA ASP A 491 25.81 24.22 4.69
C ASP A 491 25.45 23.97 6.16
N ARG A 492 24.44 23.12 6.38
CA ARG A 492 23.94 22.79 7.72
C ARG A 492 24.95 22.01 8.55
N SER A 493 25.74 21.12 7.93
CA SER A 493 26.73 20.31 8.64
C SER A 493 27.81 21.16 9.31
N SER A 494 28.19 22.29 8.72
CA SER A 494 29.19 23.23 9.23
C SER A 494 28.59 24.46 9.90
N GLY A 495 27.30 24.76 9.65
CA GLY A 495 26.66 26.00 10.07
C GLY A 495 27.21 27.24 9.36
N THR A 496 27.87 27.06 8.21
CA THR A 496 28.54 28.15 7.48
C THR A 496 27.89 28.41 6.12
N THR A 497 28.01 29.65 5.66
CA THR A 497 27.62 30.02 4.29
C THR A 497 28.86 30.16 3.43
N LYS A 498 28.99 29.30 2.42
CA LYS A 498 30.02 29.40 1.39
C LYS A 498 29.54 30.34 0.28
N VAL A 499 30.36 31.32 -0.07
CA VAL A 499 30.08 32.20 -1.21
C VAL A 499 30.66 31.58 -2.48
N LEU A 500 29.80 31.34 -3.46
CA LEU A 500 30.19 30.92 -4.81
C LEU A 500 30.48 32.17 -5.63
N VAL A 501 31.68 32.28 -6.20
CA VAL A 501 32.13 33.48 -6.92
C VAL A 501 32.75 33.12 -8.26
N THR A 502 32.80 34.07 -9.19
CA THR A 502 33.57 33.92 -10.43
C THR A 502 35.07 33.79 -10.13
N LEU A 503 35.76 33.02 -10.97
CA LEU A 503 37.20 32.83 -10.93
C LEU A 503 37.90 34.00 -11.63
N PRO A 504 39.00 34.53 -11.06
CA PRO A 504 39.77 35.60 -11.70
C PRO A 504 40.54 35.09 -12.94
N GLU A 505 41.13 33.90 -12.83
CA GLU A 505 41.89 33.26 -13.89
C GLU A 505 41.16 32.02 -14.43
N LEU A 506 41.20 31.84 -15.74
CA LEU A 506 40.60 30.71 -16.44
C LEU A 506 41.58 30.09 -17.42
N THR A 507 41.39 28.80 -17.69
CA THR A 507 42.03 28.16 -18.84
C THR A 507 41.34 28.62 -20.12
N GLY A 508 42.07 29.12 -21.12
CA GLY A 508 41.46 29.64 -22.35
C GLY A 508 40.84 31.04 -22.22
N ARG A 509 40.13 31.48 -23.27
CA ARG A 509 39.58 32.85 -23.37
C ARG A 509 38.17 32.94 -22.80
N ARG A 510 37.82 34.07 -22.18
CA ARG A 510 36.41 34.37 -21.82
C ARG A 510 35.58 34.62 -23.09
N TYR A 511 34.32 34.21 -23.06
CA TYR A 511 33.32 34.60 -24.05
C TYR A 511 32.92 36.08 -23.91
N GLY A 512 32.95 36.57 -22.67
CA GLY A 512 32.64 37.95 -22.28
C GLY A 512 31.15 38.19 -22.08
N SER A 513 30.81 39.35 -21.52
CA SER A 513 29.43 39.71 -21.13
C SER A 513 28.55 40.21 -22.28
N LYS A 514 29.14 40.69 -23.38
CA LYS A 514 28.45 41.45 -24.45
C LYS A 514 27.77 40.58 -25.51
N LYS A 515 28.22 39.33 -25.69
CA LYS A 515 27.71 38.42 -26.71
C LYS A 515 26.41 37.75 -26.26
N GLY A 516 25.47 37.57 -27.20
CA GLY A 516 24.17 36.96 -26.94
C GLY A 516 24.31 35.52 -26.42
N LEU A 517 23.54 35.17 -25.39
CA LEU A 517 23.57 33.84 -24.78
C LEU A 517 22.15 33.34 -24.51
N LEU A 518 21.81 32.20 -25.11
CA LEU A 518 20.57 31.47 -24.85
C LEU A 518 20.89 30.12 -24.21
N ILE A 519 20.05 29.66 -23.29
CA ILE A 519 20.14 28.34 -22.68
C ILE A 519 18.83 27.59 -22.93
N LEU A 520 18.94 26.34 -23.41
CA LEU A 520 17.80 25.47 -23.66
C LEU A 520 17.58 24.53 -22.48
N THR A 521 16.33 24.42 -22.02
CA THR A 521 15.95 23.59 -20.86
C THR A 521 14.78 22.66 -21.18
N SER A 522 14.68 21.57 -20.41
CA SER A 522 13.53 20.66 -20.41
C SER A 522 13.20 20.21 -18.98
N GLY A 523 12.14 19.42 -18.80
CA GLY A 523 11.86 18.74 -17.52
C GLY A 523 12.92 17.72 -17.06
N VAL A 524 13.92 17.40 -17.90
CA VAL A 524 15.09 16.56 -17.57
C VAL A 524 16.23 17.39 -16.99
N THR A 525 16.30 18.69 -17.27
CA THR A 525 17.35 19.59 -16.75
C THR A 525 17.32 19.60 -15.22
N ALA A 526 18.33 19.05 -14.56
CA ALA A 526 18.31 18.75 -13.12
C ALA A 526 19.60 19.17 -12.37
N GLY A 527 19.50 19.37 -11.05
CA GLY A 527 20.63 19.50 -10.12
C GLY A 527 21.59 20.65 -10.47
N ALA A 528 22.89 20.36 -10.64
CA ALA A 528 23.90 21.36 -10.98
C ALA A 528 23.58 22.17 -12.26
N ALA A 529 22.85 21.59 -13.21
CA ALA A 529 22.41 22.31 -14.40
C ALA A 529 21.34 23.36 -14.07
N GLU A 530 20.47 23.08 -13.10
CA GLU A 530 19.48 24.03 -12.61
C GLU A 530 20.16 25.19 -11.89
N GLU A 531 21.12 24.94 -11.00
CA GLU A 531 21.88 26.01 -10.33
C GLU A 531 22.57 26.92 -11.37
N PHE A 532 23.22 26.34 -12.39
CA PHE A 532 23.80 27.11 -13.50
C PHE A 532 22.74 27.95 -14.24
N VAL A 533 21.62 27.36 -14.65
CA VAL A 533 20.53 28.07 -15.33
C VAL A 533 19.97 29.19 -14.45
N TYR A 534 19.78 28.93 -13.16
CA TYR A 534 19.27 29.87 -12.18
C TYR A 534 20.20 31.09 -12.05
N ILE A 535 21.51 30.85 -11.88
CA ILE A 535 22.53 31.91 -11.83
C ILE A 535 22.47 32.75 -13.10
N MET A 536 22.56 32.11 -14.27
CA MET A 536 22.61 32.81 -15.56
C MET A 536 21.34 33.61 -15.85
N LYS A 537 20.17 33.09 -15.42
CA LYS A 537 18.88 33.78 -15.50
C LYS A 537 18.80 34.95 -14.53
N ARG A 538 19.18 34.76 -13.26
CA ARG A 538 19.12 35.77 -12.20
C ARG A 538 19.96 37.00 -12.54
N PHE A 539 21.14 36.79 -13.12
CA PHE A 539 22.00 37.88 -13.57
C PHE A 539 21.59 38.51 -14.91
N GLY A 540 20.51 38.02 -15.54
CA GLY A 540 20.11 38.45 -16.88
C GLY A 540 21.16 38.15 -17.96
N ARG A 541 22.11 37.25 -17.66
CA ARG A 541 23.21 36.94 -18.58
C ARG A 541 22.76 36.04 -19.73
N ALA A 542 21.77 35.19 -19.49
CA ALA A 542 21.20 34.31 -20.51
C ALA A 542 19.68 34.40 -20.58
N MET A 543 19.15 34.30 -21.80
CA MET A 543 17.73 34.03 -22.04
C MET A 543 17.49 32.52 -22.01
N ILE A 544 16.38 32.08 -21.41
CA ILE A 544 16.09 30.66 -21.17
C ILE A 544 14.90 30.29 -22.06
N VAL A 545 15.04 29.24 -22.86
CA VAL A 545 14.05 28.80 -23.85
C VAL A 545 13.78 27.32 -23.69
N GLY A 546 12.52 26.90 -23.64
CA GLY A 546 12.14 25.48 -23.52
C GLY A 546 11.09 25.26 -22.45
N GLU A 547 11.23 24.19 -21.68
CA GLU A 547 10.30 23.82 -20.61
C GLU A 547 10.86 24.19 -19.22
N PRO A 548 10.02 24.23 -18.17
CA PRO A 548 10.50 24.31 -16.80
C PRO A 548 11.46 23.16 -16.46
N THR A 549 12.50 23.46 -15.68
CA THR A 549 13.46 22.44 -15.21
C THR A 549 12.86 21.54 -14.13
N HIS A 550 13.57 20.48 -13.75
CA HIS A 550 13.05 19.38 -12.92
C HIS A 550 12.60 19.77 -11.51
N GLY A 551 13.24 20.78 -10.90
CA GLY A 551 13.08 21.14 -9.50
C GLY A 551 13.78 20.19 -8.54
N SER A 552 15.05 19.90 -8.82
CA SER A 552 15.90 19.07 -7.95
C SER A 552 16.37 19.87 -6.73
N CYS A 553 17.38 19.38 -6.02
CA CYS A 553 18.02 20.04 -4.89
C CYS A 553 19.53 20.05 -5.08
N GLN A 554 20.22 20.75 -4.18
CA GLN A 554 21.65 20.53 -3.96
C GLN A 554 21.93 19.06 -3.60
N PRO A 555 23.07 18.47 -4.02
CA PRO A 555 23.36 17.06 -3.79
C PRO A 555 23.19 16.63 -2.33
N PRO A 556 22.26 15.70 -2.03
CA PRO A 556 22.02 15.26 -0.66
C PRO A 556 23.15 14.35 -0.16
N LYS A 557 23.28 14.24 1.16
CA LYS A 557 24.10 13.23 1.82
C LYS A 557 23.24 12.05 2.28
N THR A 558 23.79 10.85 2.21
CA THR A 558 23.15 9.65 2.74
C THR A 558 23.52 9.45 4.21
N PHE A 559 22.53 9.17 5.05
CA PHE A 559 22.69 8.84 6.47
C PHE A 559 22.02 7.50 6.77
N GLN A 560 22.71 6.59 7.47
CA GLN A 560 22.09 5.38 7.99
C GLN A 560 21.27 5.71 9.25
N VAL A 561 20.06 5.14 9.35
CA VAL A 561 19.17 5.35 10.49
C VAL A 561 19.43 4.28 11.55
N SER A 562 20.14 4.66 12.62
CA SER A 562 20.60 3.72 13.65
C SER A 562 21.38 2.54 13.03
N ASP A 563 21.29 1.34 13.62
CA ASP A 563 21.85 0.10 13.06
C ASP A 563 20.87 -0.62 12.11
N SER A 564 19.87 0.08 11.56
CA SER A 564 18.87 -0.51 10.66
C SER A 564 19.33 -0.51 9.19
N ASP A 565 18.55 -1.16 8.32
CA ASP A 565 18.73 -1.17 6.86
C ASP A 565 18.06 0.03 6.17
N VAL A 566 17.67 1.04 6.95
CA VAL A 566 17.02 2.26 6.47
C VAL A 566 18.07 3.37 6.29
N PHE A 567 18.11 3.97 5.11
CA PHE A 567 18.98 5.11 4.80
C PHE A 567 18.17 6.32 4.35
N LEU A 568 18.57 7.50 4.82
CA LEU A 568 17.99 8.79 4.47
C LEU A 568 18.89 9.53 3.49
N SER A 569 18.31 10.04 2.42
CA SER A 569 18.88 11.09 1.58
C SER A 569 18.45 12.44 2.15
N ILE A 570 19.39 13.21 2.72
CA ILE A 570 19.12 14.50 3.35
C ILE A 570 19.88 15.60 2.60
N PRO A 571 19.18 16.58 2.00
CA PRO A 571 19.81 17.81 1.52
C PRO A 571 20.41 18.58 2.70
N VAL A 572 21.74 18.67 2.74
CA VAL A 572 22.46 19.36 3.83
C VAL A 572 22.89 20.78 3.46
N THR A 573 22.74 21.13 2.18
CA THR A 573 23.07 22.45 1.64
C THR A 573 21.87 23.02 0.90
N HIS A 574 21.70 24.35 0.94
CA HIS A 574 20.71 25.04 0.10
C HIS A 574 21.26 26.39 -0.39
N SER A 575 20.74 26.83 -1.53
CA SER A 575 21.04 28.13 -2.15
C SER A 575 20.35 29.27 -1.42
N ASP A 576 20.86 30.50 -1.58
CA ASP A 576 20.33 31.69 -0.90
C ASP A 576 18.94 32.07 -1.42
N THR A 577 17.96 32.09 -0.53
CA THR A 577 16.55 32.40 -0.85
C THR A 577 16.14 33.83 -0.48
N THR A 578 17.09 34.69 -0.07
CA THR A 578 16.77 36.06 0.40
C THR A 578 16.19 36.97 -0.70
N GLN A 579 16.38 36.63 -1.97
CA GLN A 579 15.93 37.42 -3.12
C GLN A 579 14.71 36.80 -3.84
N GLY A 580 14.09 35.78 -3.25
CA GLY A 580 12.93 35.09 -3.82
C GLY A 580 13.03 33.57 -3.68
N PRO A 581 12.00 32.83 -4.16
CA PRO A 581 12.00 31.38 -4.10
C PRO A 581 13.24 30.81 -4.82
N ALA A 582 13.86 29.83 -4.16
CA ALA A 582 14.99 29.07 -4.66
C ALA A 582 14.58 28.28 -5.93
N TRP A 583 15.57 27.82 -6.70
CA TRP A 583 15.31 26.88 -7.79
C TRP A 583 15.00 25.48 -7.26
N GLU A 584 15.45 25.17 -6.04
CA GLU A 584 15.26 23.87 -5.41
C GLU A 584 13.79 23.51 -5.20
N GLY A 585 13.41 22.29 -5.56
CA GLY A 585 12.05 21.77 -5.42
C GLY A 585 11.02 22.30 -6.43
N ALA A 586 11.23 23.50 -6.97
CA ALA A 586 10.30 24.16 -7.90
C ALA A 586 10.73 24.06 -9.37
N GLY A 587 12.04 24.14 -9.62
CA GLY A 587 12.61 24.27 -10.95
C GLY A 587 12.53 25.71 -11.48
N ILE A 588 13.10 25.94 -12.65
CA ILE A 588 13.28 27.26 -13.24
C ILE A 588 12.38 27.37 -14.45
N ALA A 589 11.42 28.28 -14.40
CA ALA A 589 10.60 28.60 -15.55
C ALA A 589 11.45 29.23 -16.68
N PRO A 590 11.22 28.90 -17.95
CA PRO A 590 11.88 29.54 -19.07
C PRO A 590 11.39 31.00 -19.24
N HIS A 591 12.14 31.83 -19.95
CA HIS A 591 11.65 33.13 -20.43
C HIS A 591 10.71 32.96 -21.62
N VAL A 592 11.00 31.99 -22.49
CA VAL A 592 10.19 31.62 -23.64
C VAL A 592 9.79 30.15 -23.50
N ALA A 593 8.55 29.92 -23.10
CA ALA A 593 8.00 28.58 -22.88
C ALA A 593 7.61 27.93 -24.22
N VAL A 594 8.29 26.85 -24.58
CA VAL A 594 8.04 26.02 -25.78
C VAL A 594 8.39 24.56 -25.47
N SER A 595 7.95 23.61 -26.28
CA SER A 595 8.34 22.21 -26.05
C SER A 595 9.86 22.03 -26.16
N ALA A 596 10.41 21.05 -25.45
CA ALA A 596 11.84 20.74 -25.53
C ALA A 596 12.29 20.51 -26.98
N SER A 597 11.46 19.89 -27.82
CA SER A 597 11.75 19.67 -29.24
C SER A 597 11.87 20.96 -30.06
N GLU A 598 11.07 21.99 -29.77
CA GLU A 598 11.04 23.25 -30.53
C GLU A 598 12.07 24.27 -30.05
N ALA A 599 12.59 24.12 -28.83
CA ALA A 599 13.43 25.11 -28.16
C ALA A 599 14.64 25.56 -28.98
N LEU A 600 15.30 24.64 -29.71
CA LEU A 600 16.47 24.97 -30.54
C LEU A 600 16.10 25.86 -31.73
N ASP A 601 15.01 25.55 -32.43
CA ASP A 601 14.59 26.32 -33.61
C ASP A 601 14.09 27.70 -33.20
N VAL A 602 13.39 27.80 -32.07
CA VAL A 602 12.95 29.06 -31.48
C VAL A 602 14.17 29.92 -31.08
N ALA A 603 15.17 29.32 -30.43
CA ALA A 603 16.39 30.03 -30.04
C ALA A 603 17.17 30.56 -31.25
N LYS A 604 17.30 29.75 -32.31
CA LYS A 604 17.88 30.19 -33.59
C LYS A 604 17.10 31.36 -34.18
N GLY A 605 15.77 31.29 -34.19
CA GLY A 605 14.90 32.36 -34.68
C GLY A 605 15.08 33.68 -33.92
N ILE A 606 15.18 33.62 -32.59
CA ILE A 606 15.42 34.79 -31.72
C ILE A 606 16.75 35.47 -32.07
N LEU A 607 17.84 34.70 -32.14
CA LEU A 607 19.18 35.23 -32.42
C LEU A 607 19.28 35.79 -33.85
N ASN A 608 18.75 35.09 -34.84
CA ASN A 608 18.76 35.55 -36.23
C ASN A 608 18.00 36.87 -36.39
N LYS A 609 16.84 37.01 -35.72
CA LYS A 609 16.10 38.28 -35.72
C LYS A 609 16.90 39.40 -35.06
N HIS A 610 17.54 39.12 -33.92
CA HIS A 610 18.38 40.10 -33.23
C HIS A 610 19.52 40.64 -34.10
N PHE A 611 20.18 39.77 -34.87
CA PHE A 611 21.23 40.19 -35.80
C PHE A 611 20.72 40.99 -37.01
N LEU A 612 19.48 40.74 -37.45
CA LEU A 612 18.85 41.56 -38.50
C LEU A 612 18.54 42.97 -38.00
N ASP A 613 18.12 43.12 -36.75
CA ASP A 613 17.80 44.43 -36.14
C ASP A 613 19.06 45.27 -35.81
N GLN A 614 20.26 44.69 -35.89
CA GLN A 614 21.55 45.35 -35.66
C GLN A 614 22.31 45.76 -36.94
N LYS A 615 21.87 45.28 -38.11
CA LYS A 615 22.40 45.67 -39.42
C LYS A 615 21.63 46.86 -39.98
#